data_AF-A0A0X7A712-F1
#
_entry.id   AF-A0A0X7A712-F1
#
_cell.length_a   1.000
_cell.length_b   1.000
_cell.length_c   1.000
_cell.angle_alpha   90.00
_cell.angle_beta   90.00
_cell.angle_gamma   90.00
#
_symmetry.space_group_name_H-M   'P 1'
#
loop_
_entity.id
_entity.type
_entity.pdbx_description
1 polymer ?
#
loop_
_entity_poly.entity_id
_entity_poly.type
_entity_poly.pdbx_seq_one_letter_code
_entity_poly.pdbx_strand_id
1 'polypeptide(L)'
;MVTGVGERIIEQADDLMRSQPDNIANAKAAVREAFAGVTLGGGVGLSEAQALDDYASHEVRAACRAGDEKSDWAAIPLKDLNRHSGSPAFLDAEGMRFHLPAYMIADLDGDYRHEFATYLRGCHETFSLLTPLQRNAVEMYLRAISEKENLPSYQDDIERALEEWVDSARSPVSD
;
A
#
# COMPACT_ATOMS: atom_id res chain seq x y z
N MET A 1 -15.71 40.35 35.59
CA MET A 1 -16.03 39.15 34.78
C MET A 1 -15.41 39.35 33.41
N VAL A 2 -14.19 38.83 33.20
CA VAL A 2 -13.42 39.01 31.96
C VAL A 2 -13.03 37.61 31.45
N THR A 3 -13.75 37.23 30.39
CA THR A 3 -13.34 36.39 29.24
C THR A 3 -12.68 35.02 29.49
N GLY A 4 -13.52 33.98 29.53
CA GLY A 4 -13.17 32.60 29.19
C GLY A 4 -13.19 32.38 27.66
N VAL A 5 -12.22 32.98 26.97
CA VAL A 5 -12.01 32.81 25.51
C VAL A 5 -10.62 32.24 25.19
N GLY A 6 -9.69 32.25 26.15
CA GLY A 6 -8.31 31.80 25.93
C GLY A 6 -8.10 30.29 25.85
N GLU A 7 -8.96 29.48 26.48
CA GLU A 7 -8.77 28.02 26.53
C GLU A 7 -9.32 27.29 25.31
N ARG A 8 -10.33 27.84 24.61
CA ARG A 8 -11.00 27.17 23.48
C ARG A 8 -10.26 27.26 22.13
N ILE A 9 -9.26 28.12 22.01
CA ILE A 9 -8.50 28.30 20.76
C ILE A 9 -7.29 27.36 20.70
N ILE A 10 -6.76 26.96 21.86
CA ILE A 10 -5.55 26.12 21.93
C ILE A 10 -5.88 24.65 21.63
N GLU A 11 -7.02 24.14 22.10
CA GLU A 11 -7.44 22.75 21.79
C GLU A 11 -7.74 22.50 20.30
N GLN A 12 -8.21 23.52 19.56
CA GLN A 12 -8.43 23.40 18.11
C GLN A 12 -7.14 23.49 17.29
N ALA A 13 -6.08 24.09 17.83
CA ALA A 13 -4.77 24.16 17.19
C ALA A 13 -3.94 22.88 17.40
N ASP A 14 -4.11 22.19 18.53
CA ASP A 14 -3.47 20.88 18.78
C ASP A 14 -4.02 19.79 17.83
N ASP A 15 -5.30 19.88 17.44
CA ASP A 15 -5.92 18.92 16.50
C ASP A 15 -5.48 19.14 15.03
N LEU A 16 -5.05 20.36 14.71
CA LEU A 16 -4.45 20.73 13.41
C LEU A 16 -2.93 20.43 13.34
N MET A 17 -2.32 20.07 14.48
CA MET A 17 -0.90 19.71 14.62
C MET A 17 -0.69 18.24 15.00
N ARG A 18 -1.70 17.36 14.87
CA ARG A 18 -1.47 15.91 14.90
C ARG A 18 -0.57 15.58 13.70
N SER A 19 0.70 15.42 14.00
CA SER A 19 1.80 15.72 13.08
C SER A 19 1.93 14.60 12.05
N GLN A 20 2.44 14.88 10.85
CA GLN A 20 2.88 13.87 9.84
C GLN A 20 3.37 12.51 10.41
N PRO A 21 4.25 12.47 11.43
CA PRO A 21 4.72 11.22 12.03
C PRO A 21 3.59 10.35 12.62
N ASP A 22 2.52 10.93 13.15
CA ASP A 22 1.38 10.20 13.70
C ASP A 22 0.59 9.51 12.58
N ASN A 23 0.40 10.18 11.43
CA ASN A 23 -0.33 9.60 10.30
C ASN A 23 0.45 8.46 9.64
N ILE A 24 1.76 8.60 9.49
CA ILE A 24 2.64 7.52 9.00
C ILE A 24 2.64 6.34 9.98
N ALA A 25 2.80 6.59 11.28
CA ALA A 25 2.79 5.53 12.28
C ALA A 25 1.45 4.78 12.33
N ASN A 26 0.34 5.51 12.28
CA ASN A 26 -1.01 4.95 12.24
C ASN A 26 -1.24 4.12 10.98
N ALA A 27 -0.83 4.61 9.81
CA ALA A 27 -0.92 3.86 8.55
C ALA A 27 -0.10 2.56 8.61
N LYS A 28 1.14 2.61 9.11
CA LYS A 28 1.99 1.42 9.29
C LYS A 28 1.36 0.40 10.24
N ALA A 29 0.76 0.85 11.34
CA ALA A 29 0.06 -0.02 12.27
C ALA A 29 -1.15 -0.70 11.61
N ALA A 30 -1.98 0.08 10.92
CA ALA A 30 -3.15 -0.42 10.19
C ALA A 30 -2.75 -1.44 9.12
N VAL A 31 -1.69 -1.18 8.34
CA VAL A 31 -1.17 -2.13 7.34
C VAL A 31 -0.71 -3.43 7.99
N ARG A 32 0.07 -3.36 9.07
CA ARG A 32 0.54 -4.57 9.77
C ARG A 32 -0.60 -5.41 10.33
N GLU A 33 -1.60 -4.76 10.92
CA GLU A 33 -2.76 -5.44 11.49
C GLU A 33 -3.64 -6.06 10.39
N ALA A 34 -4.01 -5.27 9.38
CA ALA A 34 -4.94 -5.70 8.32
C ALA A 34 -4.40 -6.84 7.45
N PHE A 35 -3.08 -6.94 7.32
CA PHE A 35 -2.41 -7.97 6.52
C PHE A 35 -1.71 -9.03 7.37
N ALA A 36 -1.91 -9.04 8.69
CA ALA A 36 -1.33 -10.06 9.56
C ALA A 36 -1.72 -11.47 9.12
N GLY A 37 -0.73 -12.35 8.91
CA GLY A 37 -0.95 -13.75 8.54
C GLY A 37 -1.43 -13.99 7.10
N VAL A 38 -1.42 -12.98 6.24
CA VAL A 38 -1.67 -13.17 4.81
C VAL A 38 -0.52 -13.98 4.19
N THR A 39 -0.85 -15.09 3.56
CA THR A 39 0.06 -15.94 2.78
C THR A 39 -0.18 -15.78 1.28
N LEU A 40 0.82 -16.04 0.45
CA LEU A 40 0.74 -15.92 -1.01
C LEU A 40 -0.26 -16.90 -1.63
N GLY A 41 -0.34 -18.12 -1.10
CA GLY A 41 -1.23 -19.15 -1.63
C GLY A 41 -0.85 -19.54 -3.06
N GLY A 42 -1.83 -19.46 -3.98
CA GLY A 42 -1.67 -19.73 -5.40
C GLY A 42 -1.15 -18.52 -6.19
N GLY A 43 -1.17 -17.32 -5.61
CA GLY A 43 -0.84 -16.06 -6.27
C GLY A 43 0.56 -15.98 -6.88
N VAL A 44 0.73 -15.04 -7.79
CA VAL A 44 2.01 -14.76 -8.46
C VAL A 44 3.02 -14.19 -7.45
N GLY A 45 4.20 -14.82 -7.37
CA GLY A 45 5.31 -14.37 -6.51
C GLY A 45 6.09 -13.18 -7.07
N LEU A 46 6.91 -12.54 -6.24
CA LEU A 46 7.69 -11.35 -6.62
C LEU A 46 8.65 -11.62 -7.79
N SER A 47 9.48 -12.65 -7.67
CA SER A 47 10.44 -13.05 -8.70
C SER A 47 9.73 -13.66 -9.89
N GLU A 48 8.64 -14.40 -9.67
CA GLU A 48 7.78 -14.92 -10.74
C GLU A 48 7.18 -13.80 -11.60
N ALA A 49 6.73 -12.70 -10.98
CA ALA A 49 6.21 -11.52 -11.67
C ALA A 49 7.28 -10.83 -12.53
N GLN A 50 8.52 -10.72 -12.04
CA GLN A 50 9.62 -10.22 -12.90
C GLN A 50 9.90 -11.16 -14.07
N ALA A 51 9.87 -12.48 -13.85
CA ALA A 51 10.05 -13.44 -14.93
C ALA A 51 8.91 -13.40 -15.96
N LEU A 52 7.69 -13.02 -15.56
CA LEU A 52 6.59 -12.73 -16.46
C LEU A 52 6.86 -11.49 -17.32
N ASP A 53 7.31 -10.40 -16.71
CA ASP A 53 7.70 -9.15 -17.39
C ASP A 53 8.82 -9.39 -18.42
N ASP A 54 9.81 -10.22 -18.05
CA ASP A 54 10.94 -10.58 -18.92
C ASP A 54 10.57 -11.58 -20.05
N TYR A 55 9.29 -11.97 -20.17
CA TYR A 55 8.82 -13.01 -21.09
C TYR A 55 9.60 -14.33 -20.94
N ALA A 56 10.01 -14.66 -19.73
CA ALA A 56 10.84 -15.83 -19.47
C ALA A 56 10.11 -17.15 -19.77
N SER A 57 10.89 -18.20 -20.00
CA SER A 57 10.34 -19.54 -20.23
C SER A 57 9.57 -20.04 -19.02
N HIS A 58 8.68 -21.01 -19.25
CA HIS A 58 7.93 -21.67 -18.16
C HIS A 58 8.86 -22.27 -17.09
N GLU A 59 10.00 -22.83 -17.49
CA GLU A 59 10.98 -23.41 -16.56
C GLU A 59 11.61 -22.34 -15.67
N VAL A 60 12.00 -21.19 -16.25
CA VAL A 60 12.55 -20.07 -15.47
C VAL A 60 11.50 -19.51 -14.52
N ARG A 61 10.27 -19.32 -14.99
CA ARG A 61 9.15 -18.86 -14.14
C ARG A 61 8.88 -19.81 -12.98
N ALA A 62 8.87 -21.12 -13.23
CA ALA A 62 8.69 -22.13 -12.19
C ALA A 62 9.83 -22.11 -11.15
N ALA A 63 11.07 -21.90 -11.59
CA ALA A 63 12.22 -21.75 -10.69
C ALA A 63 12.12 -20.46 -9.85
N CYS A 64 11.73 -19.34 -10.44
CA CYS A 64 11.48 -18.09 -9.72
C CYS A 64 10.39 -18.28 -8.66
N ARG A 65 9.23 -18.83 -9.05
CA ARG A 65 8.13 -19.16 -8.14
C ARG A 65 8.55 -20.10 -7.01
N ALA A 66 9.44 -21.04 -7.27
CA ALA A 66 9.94 -21.95 -6.24
C ALA A 66 10.76 -21.22 -5.16
N GLY A 67 11.48 -20.16 -5.53
CA GLY A 67 12.31 -19.35 -4.64
C GLY A 67 11.59 -18.17 -3.96
N ASP A 68 10.38 -17.82 -4.39
CA ASP A 68 9.61 -16.73 -3.78
C ASP A 68 9.17 -17.06 -2.34
N GLU A 69 9.15 -16.02 -1.49
CA GLU A 69 8.54 -16.06 -0.16
C GLU A 69 7.01 -16.19 -0.28
N LYS A 70 6.39 -17.01 0.58
CA LYS A 70 4.97 -17.41 0.44
C LYS A 70 4.16 -17.33 1.72
N SER A 71 4.84 -17.24 2.86
CA SER A 71 4.27 -17.42 4.19
C SER A 71 4.21 -16.12 4.96
N ASP A 72 5.25 -15.29 4.84
CA ASP A 72 5.34 -14.03 5.57
C ASP A 72 5.80 -12.90 4.66
N TRP A 73 4.88 -12.01 4.30
CA TRP A 73 5.18 -10.85 3.47
C TRP A 73 6.19 -9.91 4.14
N ALA A 74 6.28 -9.89 5.48
CA ALA A 74 7.23 -9.05 6.20
C ALA A 74 8.66 -9.60 6.15
N ALA A 75 8.83 -10.87 5.75
CA ALA A 75 10.14 -11.49 5.55
C ALA A 75 10.76 -11.15 4.18
N ILE A 76 10.00 -10.53 3.27
CA ILE A 76 10.50 -10.13 1.94
C ILE A 76 11.58 -9.05 2.12
N PRO A 77 12.83 -9.29 1.66
CA PRO A 77 13.88 -8.30 1.82
C PRO A 77 13.61 -7.01 1.04
N LEU A 78 13.84 -5.85 1.67
CA LEU A 78 13.73 -4.53 1.02
C LEU A 78 14.52 -4.41 -0.30
N LYS A 79 15.69 -5.04 -0.36
CA LYS A 79 16.52 -5.07 -1.58
C LYS A 79 15.81 -5.76 -2.75
N ASP A 80 14.98 -6.75 -2.47
CA ASP A 80 14.28 -7.54 -3.47
C ASP A 80 13.04 -6.76 -3.94
N LEU A 81 12.31 -6.08 -3.04
CA LEU A 81 11.26 -5.13 -3.41
C LEU A 81 11.79 -4.04 -4.37
N ASN A 82 12.94 -3.44 -4.05
CA ASN A 82 13.56 -2.42 -4.89
C ASN A 82 14.10 -2.97 -6.22
N ARG A 83 14.56 -4.23 -6.24
CA ARG A 83 15.04 -4.91 -7.46
C ARG A 83 13.88 -5.25 -8.41
N HIS A 84 12.74 -5.61 -7.84
CA HIS A 84 11.54 -6.09 -8.53
C HIS A 84 10.44 -5.02 -8.52
N SER A 85 10.80 -3.78 -8.83
CA SER A 85 9.87 -2.65 -8.71
C SER A 85 8.76 -2.63 -9.76
N GLY A 86 8.96 -3.30 -10.90
CA GLY A 86 7.95 -3.47 -11.94
C GLY A 86 6.97 -4.62 -11.70
N SER A 87 7.29 -5.53 -10.78
CA SER A 87 6.48 -6.72 -10.49
C SER A 87 5.03 -6.45 -10.11
N PRO A 88 4.64 -5.35 -9.41
CA PRO A 88 3.24 -5.07 -9.11
C PRO A 88 2.30 -5.06 -10.33
N ALA A 89 2.81 -4.73 -11.53
CA ALA A 89 2.02 -4.74 -12.77
C ALA A 89 1.62 -6.16 -13.24
N PHE A 90 2.29 -7.20 -12.73
CA PHE A 90 2.13 -8.60 -13.17
C PHE A 90 1.59 -9.51 -12.06
N LEU A 91 1.25 -8.94 -10.90
CA LEU A 91 0.61 -9.69 -9.82
C LEU A 91 -0.86 -9.93 -10.13
N ASP A 92 -1.33 -11.14 -9.84
CA ASP A 92 -2.75 -11.44 -9.76
C ASP A 92 -3.33 -10.96 -8.41
N ALA A 93 -4.63 -11.20 -8.18
CA ALA A 93 -5.29 -10.70 -6.96
C ALA A 93 -4.73 -11.30 -5.66
N GLU A 94 -4.30 -12.57 -5.69
CA GLU A 94 -3.66 -13.21 -4.55
C GLU A 94 -2.24 -12.67 -4.32
N GLY A 95 -1.46 -12.55 -5.39
CA GLY A 95 -0.13 -11.97 -5.39
C GLY A 95 -0.13 -10.53 -4.89
N MET A 96 -1.05 -9.70 -5.39
CA MET A 96 -1.19 -8.33 -4.92
C MET A 96 -1.54 -8.29 -3.44
N ARG A 97 -2.56 -9.04 -2.99
CA ARG A 97 -2.94 -9.06 -1.58
C ARG A 97 -1.78 -9.45 -0.64
N PHE A 98 -0.89 -10.35 -1.09
CA PHE A 98 0.28 -10.76 -0.31
C PHE A 98 1.41 -9.73 -0.32
N HIS A 99 1.79 -9.17 -1.47
CA HIS A 99 2.96 -8.28 -1.58
C HIS A 99 2.66 -6.82 -1.23
N LEU A 100 1.41 -6.38 -1.41
CA LEU A 100 0.96 -5.01 -1.13
C LEU A 100 1.42 -4.44 0.22
N PRO A 101 1.27 -5.13 1.37
CA PRO A 101 1.74 -4.60 2.65
C PRO A 101 3.25 -4.37 2.71
N ALA A 102 4.07 -5.20 2.05
CA ALA A 102 5.52 -5.05 2.05
C ALA A 102 5.95 -3.76 1.33
N TYR A 103 5.34 -3.47 0.18
CA TYR A 103 5.59 -2.21 -0.54
C TYR A 103 5.10 -0.98 0.22
N MET A 104 3.89 -1.00 0.78
CA MET A 104 3.37 0.13 1.55
C MET A 104 4.23 0.44 2.77
N ILE A 105 4.70 -0.57 3.50
CA ILE A 105 5.60 -0.37 4.64
C ILE A 105 6.94 0.22 4.18
N ALA A 106 7.55 -0.32 3.13
CA ALA A 106 8.82 0.19 2.61
C ALA A 106 8.72 1.65 2.12
N ASP A 107 7.59 2.03 1.50
CA ASP A 107 7.35 3.40 1.04
C ASP A 107 7.04 4.37 2.19
N LEU A 108 6.29 3.93 3.20
CA LEU A 108 6.08 4.70 4.44
C LEU A 108 7.38 4.89 5.23
N ASP A 109 8.30 3.92 5.19
CA ASP A 109 9.62 4.01 5.80
C ASP A 109 10.59 4.92 5.01
N GLY A 110 10.24 5.29 3.78
CA GLY A 110 11.10 6.09 2.90
C GLY A 110 12.25 5.29 2.27
N ASP A 111 12.16 3.97 2.35
CA ASP A 111 13.19 3.01 1.93
C ASP A 111 12.93 2.42 0.52
N TYR A 112 11.70 2.55 0.03
CA TYR A 112 11.33 2.20 -1.34
C TYR A 112 11.70 3.33 -2.30
N ARG A 113 12.40 2.98 -3.40
CA ARG A 113 13.02 3.96 -4.30
C ARG A 113 12.20 4.28 -5.55
N HIS A 114 10.97 3.78 -5.63
CA HIS A 114 10.11 3.87 -6.82
C HIS A 114 8.71 4.35 -6.45
N GLU A 115 7.94 4.74 -7.45
CA GLU A 115 6.62 5.39 -7.27
C GLU A 115 5.51 4.33 -7.10
N PHE A 116 5.30 3.84 -5.86
CA PHE A 116 4.38 2.71 -5.64
C PHE A 116 2.90 3.05 -5.87
N ALA A 117 2.48 4.26 -5.53
CA ALA A 117 1.08 4.68 -5.61
C ALA A 117 0.46 4.55 -7.02
N THR A 118 1.30 4.60 -8.07
CA THR A 118 0.88 4.43 -9.46
C THR A 118 0.22 3.07 -9.73
N TYR A 119 0.61 2.03 -8.99
CA TYR A 119 0.05 0.67 -9.09
C TYR A 119 -1.27 0.50 -8.33
N LEU A 120 -1.69 1.49 -7.54
CA LEU A 120 -2.94 1.44 -6.78
C LEU A 120 -4.14 1.98 -7.54
N ARG A 121 -3.98 2.26 -8.84
CA ARG A 121 -5.05 2.79 -9.70
C ARG A 121 -5.71 1.72 -10.56
N GLY A 122 -6.97 1.95 -10.91
CA GLY A 122 -7.55 1.47 -12.17
C GLY A 122 -7.78 -0.03 -12.35
N CYS A 123 -7.57 -0.90 -11.35
CA CYS A 123 -7.81 -2.34 -11.52
C CYS A 123 -8.57 -2.98 -10.36
N HIS A 124 -9.91 -3.01 -10.47
CA HIS A 124 -10.80 -3.64 -9.50
C HIS A 124 -10.49 -5.14 -9.28
N GLU A 125 -10.04 -5.85 -10.32
CA GLU A 125 -9.76 -7.29 -10.26
C GLU A 125 -8.55 -7.60 -9.38
N THR A 126 -7.46 -6.85 -9.54
CA THR A 126 -6.22 -7.02 -8.75
C THR A 126 -6.43 -6.79 -7.25
N PHE A 127 -7.42 -5.95 -6.88
CA PHE A 127 -7.78 -5.68 -5.48
C PHE A 127 -9.05 -6.40 -5.02
N SER A 128 -9.60 -7.31 -5.84
CA SER A 128 -10.89 -7.98 -5.57
C SER A 128 -10.89 -8.82 -4.29
N LEU A 129 -9.72 -9.34 -3.89
CA LEU A 129 -9.56 -10.17 -2.68
C LEU A 129 -9.28 -9.37 -1.41
N LEU A 130 -9.18 -8.04 -1.48
CA LEU A 130 -8.95 -7.24 -0.27
C LEU A 130 -10.21 -7.17 0.58
N THR A 131 -10.05 -7.51 1.86
CA THR A 131 -11.11 -7.32 2.86
C THR A 131 -11.36 -5.83 3.12
N PRO A 132 -12.51 -5.45 3.72
CA PRO A 132 -12.75 -4.06 4.11
C PRO A 132 -11.65 -3.47 5.01
N LEU A 133 -11.08 -4.28 5.92
CA LEU A 133 -9.99 -3.86 6.79
C LEU A 133 -8.70 -3.58 5.98
N GLN A 134 -8.38 -4.43 5.01
CA GLN A 134 -7.25 -4.23 4.11
C GLN A 134 -7.44 -3.02 3.21
N ARG A 135 -8.65 -2.79 2.70
CA ARG A 135 -8.97 -1.60 1.90
C ARG A 135 -8.82 -0.32 2.71
N ASN A 136 -9.29 -0.31 3.96
CA ASN A 136 -9.09 0.81 4.86
C ASN A 136 -7.59 1.09 5.11
N ALA A 137 -6.78 0.05 5.30
CA ALA A 137 -5.33 0.21 5.47
C ALA A 137 -4.65 0.83 4.23
N VAL A 138 -5.10 0.47 3.01
CA VAL A 138 -4.61 1.10 1.76
C VAL A 138 -5.02 2.58 1.70
N GLU A 139 -6.25 2.92 2.07
CA GLU A 139 -6.70 4.31 2.13
C GLU A 139 -5.88 5.12 3.15
N MET A 140 -5.62 4.57 4.34
CA MET A 140 -4.77 5.21 5.35
C MET A 140 -3.34 5.42 4.85
N TYR A 141 -2.79 4.46 4.11
CA TYR A 141 -1.50 4.59 3.44
C TYR A 141 -1.51 5.77 2.44
N LEU A 142 -2.49 5.81 1.53
CA LEU A 142 -2.62 6.88 0.52
C LEU A 142 -2.74 8.27 1.16
N ARG A 143 -3.55 8.40 2.23
CA ARG A 143 -3.65 9.64 3.00
C ARG A 143 -2.30 10.04 3.61
N ALA A 144 -1.62 9.10 4.27
CA ALA A 144 -0.34 9.37 4.92
C ALA A 144 0.74 9.83 3.92
N ILE A 145 0.78 9.28 2.69
CA ILE A 145 1.75 9.73 1.68
C ILE A 145 1.32 11.03 0.98
N SER A 146 0.02 11.33 0.88
CA SER A 146 -0.48 12.59 0.30
C SER A 146 -0.18 13.82 1.16
N GLU A 147 0.07 13.61 2.45
CA GLU A 147 0.30 14.70 3.39
C GLU A 147 1.79 15.02 3.55
N LYS A 148 2.71 14.18 3.07
CA LYS A 148 4.17 14.36 3.24
C LYS A 148 4.62 15.77 2.79
N GLU A 149 5.38 16.48 3.64
CA GLU A 149 5.85 17.86 3.36
C GLU A 149 6.66 17.99 2.06
N ASN A 150 7.43 16.96 1.70
CA ASN A 150 8.11 16.85 0.42
C ASN A 150 7.28 15.97 -0.51
N LEU A 151 6.26 16.59 -1.12
CA LEU A 151 5.34 15.90 -2.02
C LEU A 151 6.11 15.27 -3.18
N PRO A 152 5.84 13.99 -3.49
CA PRO A 152 6.48 13.33 -4.60
C PRO A 152 6.08 13.96 -5.95
N SER A 153 6.92 13.78 -6.99
CA SER A 153 6.62 14.21 -8.36
C SER A 153 5.33 13.62 -8.95
N TYR A 154 4.82 12.56 -8.33
CA TYR A 154 3.62 11.81 -8.72
C TYR A 154 2.42 12.09 -7.79
N GLN A 155 2.35 13.27 -7.17
CA GLN A 155 1.23 13.67 -6.30
C GLN A 155 -0.14 13.48 -6.97
N ASP A 156 -0.27 13.86 -8.25
CA ASP A 156 -1.50 13.68 -9.03
C ASP A 156 -1.95 12.20 -9.08
N ASP A 157 -0.99 11.26 -9.10
CA ASP A 157 -1.29 9.83 -9.10
C ASP A 157 -1.79 9.36 -7.72
N ILE A 158 -1.26 9.94 -6.64
CA ILE A 158 -1.72 9.69 -5.26
C ILE A 158 -3.15 10.20 -5.06
N GLU A 159 -3.41 11.45 -5.45
CA GLU A 159 -4.74 12.07 -5.29
C GLU A 159 -5.79 11.30 -6.06
N ARG A 160 -5.51 10.95 -7.32
CA ARG A 160 -6.40 10.13 -8.15
C ARG A 160 -6.63 8.73 -7.58
N ALA A 161 -5.58 8.08 -7.08
CA ALA A 161 -5.75 6.81 -6.39
C ALA A 161 -6.68 6.98 -5.18
N LEU A 162 -6.45 8.00 -4.34
CA LEU A 162 -7.29 8.23 -3.16
C LEU A 162 -8.76 8.45 -3.52
N GLU A 163 -9.05 9.22 -4.58
CA GLU A 163 -10.42 9.42 -5.09
C GLU A 163 -11.08 8.09 -5.50
N GLU A 164 -10.40 7.28 -6.32
CA GLU A 164 -10.89 5.97 -6.76
C GLU A 164 -11.20 5.03 -5.58
N TRP A 165 -10.33 5.02 -4.58
CA TRP A 165 -10.50 4.16 -3.40
C TRP A 165 -11.66 4.62 -2.50
N VAL A 166 -11.79 5.93 -2.27
CA VAL A 166 -12.89 6.50 -1.47
C VAL A 166 -14.24 6.29 -2.15
N ASP A 167 -14.32 6.47 -3.46
CA ASP A 167 -15.57 6.27 -4.21
C ASP A 167 -15.97 4.79 -4.27
N SER A 168 -15.01 3.88 -4.38
CA SER A 168 -15.26 2.43 -4.32
C SER A 168 -15.86 1.99 -2.98
N ALA A 169 -15.53 2.67 -1.87
CA ALA A 169 -16.10 2.38 -0.55
C ALA A 169 -17.54 2.89 -0.40
N ARG A 170 -17.94 3.90 -1.19
CA ARG A 170 -19.27 4.53 -1.15
C ARG A 170 -20.30 3.88 -2.06
N SER A 171 -19.85 3.15 -3.07
CA SER A 171 -20.70 2.38 -3.97
C SER A 171 -20.59 0.89 -3.61
N PRO A 172 -21.35 0.38 -2.63
CA PRO A 172 -21.46 -1.06 -2.48
C PRO A 172 -22.01 -1.60 -3.79
N VAL A 173 -21.28 -2.54 -4.40
CA VAL A 173 -21.76 -3.28 -5.57
C VAL A 173 -23.14 -3.83 -5.20
N SER A 174 -24.17 -3.33 -5.87
CA SER A 174 -25.48 -3.97 -5.84
C SER A 174 -25.31 -5.34 -6.49
N ASP A 175 -25.44 -6.40 -5.68
CA ASP A 175 -25.59 -7.78 -6.15
C ASP A 175 -26.72 -7.92 -7.19
#